data_AF-A0A1A8GEG8-F1
#
_entry.id   AF-A0A1A8GEG8-F1
#
_cell.length_a   1.000
_cell.length_b   1.000
_cell.length_c   1.000
_cell.angle_alpha   90.00
_cell.angle_beta   90.00
_cell.angle_gamma   90.00
#
_symmetry.space_group_name_H-M   'P 1'
#
loop_
_entity.id
_entity.type
_entity.pdbx_description
1 polymer ?
#
loop_
_entity_poly.entity_id
_entity_poly.type
_entity_poly.pdbx_seq_one_letter_code
_entity_poly.pdbx_strand_id
1 'polypeptide(L)'
;FRSALYKGYSGELPDPATLNPTAVYTDFDPDSLPLICSMNISPDEPLVDSIFGKVQAGSILSYQHPPPTSDCIITHMDAPLFPQDPLEDYHLKPTDCKHVPREQLQLHLQSLSVTKPQSHNIDESTRNQRAAPEWRSLRKERVTASTFRE
;
A
#
# COMPACT_ATOMS: atom_id res chain seq x y z
N PHE A 1 2.49 -16.06 0.86
CA PHE A 1 3.16 -14.82 1.32
C PHE A 1 2.26 -14.10 2.31
N ARG A 2 2.58 -14.11 3.61
CA ARG A 2 1.92 -13.24 4.61
C ARG A 2 2.77 -11.97 4.73
N SER A 3 2.15 -10.82 4.49
CA SER A 3 2.77 -9.51 4.66
C SER A 3 3.13 -9.30 6.14
N ALA A 4 4.40 -9.05 6.46
CA ALA A 4 4.86 -8.76 7.82
C ALA A 4 4.60 -7.31 8.26
N LEU A 5 4.05 -6.47 7.38
CA LEU A 5 3.81 -5.05 7.66
C LEU A 5 2.44 -4.76 8.28
N TYR A 6 1.52 -5.72 8.25
CA TYR A 6 0.21 -5.58 8.85
C TYR A 6 0.02 -6.68 9.89
N LYS A 7 -0.15 -6.27 11.15
CA LYS A 7 -0.69 -7.16 12.17
C LYS A 7 -2.11 -7.48 11.75
N GLY A 8 -2.36 -8.72 11.33
CA GLY A 8 -3.71 -9.17 10.97
C GLY A 8 -4.65 -8.86 12.13
N TYR A 9 -5.77 -8.20 11.83
CA TYR A 9 -6.78 -7.92 12.82
C TYR A 9 -7.23 -9.24 13.45
N SER A 10 -6.97 -9.40 14.75
CA SER A 10 -7.23 -10.63 15.51
C SER A 10 -8.45 -10.51 16.42
N GLY A 11 -9.21 -9.42 16.30
CA GLY A 11 -10.48 -9.25 17.01
C GLY A 11 -11.63 -9.87 16.23
N GLU A 12 -12.82 -9.86 16.83
CA GLU A 12 -14.05 -10.16 16.09
C GLU A 12 -14.25 -9.11 15.01
N LEU A 13 -14.41 -9.55 13.75
CA LEU A 13 -14.70 -8.64 12.65
C LEU A 13 -15.90 -7.76 13.03
N PRO A 14 -15.86 -6.44 12.75
CA PRO A 14 -16.97 -5.56 13.05
C PRO A 14 -18.23 -6.11 12.38
N ASP A 15 -19.37 -6.01 13.08
CA ASP A 15 -20.66 -6.45 12.56
C ASP A 15 -20.84 -5.91 11.14
N PRO A 16 -21.09 -6.75 10.12
CA PRO A 16 -21.27 -6.30 8.74
C PRO A 16 -22.32 -5.19 8.61
N ALA A 17 -23.31 -5.11 9.51
CA ALA A 17 -24.26 -3.99 9.56
C ALA A 17 -23.59 -2.62 9.80
N THR A 18 -22.44 -2.57 10.48
CA THR A 18 -21.65 -1.33 10.69
C THR A 18 -20.90 -0.87 9.43
N LEU A 19 -20.75 -1.76 8.44
CA LEU A 19 -20.14 -1.45 7.15
C LEU A 19 -21.17 -1.01 6.10
N ASN A 20 -22.45 -0.86 6.49
CA ASN A 20 -23.52 -0.45 5.59
C ASN A 20 -23.27 0.98 5.07
N PRO A 21 -22.84 1.15 3.81
CA PRO A 21 -22.54 2.46 3.26
C PRO A 21 -23.83 3.22 2.91
N THR A 22 -24.96 2.52 2.76
CA THR A 22 -26.24 3.11 2.34
C THR A 22 -26.68 4.23 3.27
N ALA A 23 -26.41 4.14 4.57
CA ALA A 23 -26.73 5.20 5.54
C ALA A 23 -25.91 6.49 5.34
N VAL A 24 -24.70 6.40 4.78
CA VAL A 24 -23.80 7.55 4.55
C VAL A 24 -24.07 8.19 3.19
N TYR A 25 -24.54 7.40 2.22
CA TYR A 25 -24.77 7.85 0.85
C TYR A 25 -26.26 8.01 0.49
N THR A 26 -27.16 8.14 1.47
CA THR A 26 -28.62 8.29 1.23
C THR A 26 -28.97 9.48 0.34
N ASP A 27 -28.19 10.54 0.43
CA ASP A 27 -28.47 11.83 -0.23
C ASP A 27 -27.76 11.97 -1.58
N PHE A 28 -27.02 10.93 -2.00
CA PHE A 28 -26.28 10.93 -3.26
C PHE A 28 -27.11 10.37 -4.40
N ASP A 29 -26.84 10.88 -5.60
CA ASP A 29 -27.45 10.40 -6.84
C ASP A 29 -27.09 8.93 -7.10
N PRO A 30 -28.05 8.03 -7.42
CA PRO A 30 -27.83 6.60 -7.59
C PRO A 30 -26.76 6.25 -8.64
N ASP A 31 -26.63 7.03 -9.71
CA ASP A 31 -25.63 6.81 -10.77
C ASP A 31 -24.22 7.24 -10.34
N SER A 32 -24.12 7.99 -9.24
CA SER A 32 -22.87 8.49 -8.65
C SER A 32 -22.43 7.70 -7.41
N LEU A 33 -23.18 6.64 -7.04
CA LEU A 33 -22.88 5.85 -5.86
C LEU A 33 -21.64 4.97 -6.07
N PRO A 34 -20.75 4.86 -5.07
CA PRO A 34 -19.67 3.90 -5.13
C PRO A 34 -20.24 2.48 -5.17
N LEU A 35 -19.56 1.57 -5.87
CA LEU A 35 -19.99 0.18 -6.08
C LEU A 35 -20.34 -0.54 -4.77
N ILE A 36 -19.72 -0.16 -3.65
CA ILE A 36 -20.02 -0.72 -2.32
C ILE A 36 -21.48 -0.51 -1.89
N CYS A 37 -22.18 0.52 -2.39
CA CYS A 37 -23.60 0.75 -2.10
C CYS A 37 -24.54 -0.19 -2.88
N SER A 38 -24.09 -0.76 -3.99
CA SER A 38 -24.83 -1.76 -4.76
C SER A 38 -24.42 -3.19 -4.44
N MET A 39 -23.31 -3.38 -3.74
CA MET A 39 -22.99 -4.67 -3.13
C MET A 39 -23.98 -4.90 -1.98
N ASN A 40 -24.81 -5.94 -2.10
CA ASN A 40 -25.85 -6.31 -1.13
C ASN A 40 -25.23 -6.84 0.18
N ILE A 41 -24.40 -6.05 0.86
CA ILE A 41 -23.72 -6.40 2.10
C ILE A 41 -24.79 -6.43 3.21
N SER A 42 -25.16 -7.62 3.65
CA SER A 42 -26.25 -7.86 4.59
C SER A 42 -25.87 -8.99 5.54
N PRO A 43 -26.23 -8.90 6.84
CA PRO A 43 -26.02 -9.99 7.79
C PRO A 43 -26.81 -11.27 7.45
N ASP A 44 -27.86 -11.16 6.62
CA ASP A 44 -28.70 -12.29 6.21
C ASP A 44 -28.09 -13.13 5.08
N GLU A 45 -27.04 -12.63 4.42
CA GLU A 45 -26.37 -13.33 3.32
C GLU A 45 -25.36 -14.36 3.85
N PRO A 46 -25.28 -15.56 3.24
CA PRO A 46 -24.41 -16.62 3.73
C PRO A 46 -22.94 -16.30 3.54
N LEU A 47 -22.10 -16.81 4.44
CA LEU A 47 -20.64 -16.70 4.34
C LEU A 47 -20.06 -17.85 3.50
N VAL A 48 -19.23 -17.51 2.52
CA VAL A 48 -18.52 -18.44 1.62
C VAL A 48 -17.02 -18.41 1.92
N ASP A 49 -16.35 -19.54 1.68
CA ASP A 49 -14.90 -19.63 1.84
C ASP A 49 -14.16 -18.81 0.77
N SER A 50 -13.14 -18.07 1.21
CA SER A 50 -12.19 -17.30 0.40
C SER A 50 -10.78 -17.50 0.96
N ILE A 51 -9.75 -17.06 0.23
CA ILE A 51 -8.35 -17.10 0.70
C ILE A 51 -8.13 -16.32 2.00
N PHE A 52 -9.02 -15.38 2.32
CA PHE A 52 -8.97 -14.55 3.53
C PHE A 52 -9.84 -15.09 4.67
N GLY A 53 -10.49 -16.23 4.50
CA GLY A 53 -11.46 -16.81 5.43
C GLY A 53 -12.90 -16.70 4.95
N LYS A 54 -13.85 -16.77 5.88
CA LYS A 54 -15.28 -16.66 5.59
C LYS A 54 -15.64 -15.22 5.22
N VAL A 55 -16.13 -15.01 4.01
CA VAL A 55 -16.56 -13.70 3.48
C VAL A 55 -17.99 -13.79 2.96
N GLN A 56 -18.71 -12.67 2.90
CA GLN A 56 -20.10 -12.69 2.45
C GLN A 56 -20.21 -13.14 0.98
N ALA A 57 -21.18 -14.00 0.68
CA ALA A 57 -21.55 -14.37 -0.68
C ALA A 57 -21.85 -13.11 -1.51
N GLY A 58 -21.36 -13.08 -2.76
CA GLY A 58 -21.54 -11.94 -3.65
C GLY A 58 -20.56 -10.78 -3.43
N SER A 59 -19.73 -10.81 -2.38
CA SER A 59 -18.65 -9.85 -2.20
C SER A 59 -17.57 -10.02 -3.27
N ILE A 60 -16.84 -8.94 -3.59
CA ILE A 60 -15.71 -8.98 -4.53
C ILE A 60 -14.68 -10.04 -4.13
N LEU A 61 -14.43 -10.21 -2.82
CA LEU A 61 -13.50 -11.22 -2.29
C LEU A 61 -13.95 -12.65 -2.61
N SER A 62 -15.26 -12.92 -2.58
CA SER A 62 -15.80 -14.24 -2.92
C SER A 62 -15.55 -14.61 -4.40
N TYR A 63 -15.58 -13.64 -5.31
CA TYR A 63 -15.35 -13.86 -6.74
C TYR A 63 -13.88 -13.83 -7.14
N GLN A 64 -13.13 -12.84 -6.64
CA GLN A 64 -11.74 -12.62 -7.06
C GLN A 64 -10.74 -13.51 -6.33
N HIS A 65 -11.10 -13.97 -5.13
CA HIS A 65 -10.22 -14.71 -4.25
C HIS A 65 -10.88 -15.99 -3.73
N PRO A 66 -11.29 -16.92 -4.63
CA PRO A 66 -11.82 -18.21 -4.21
C PRO A 66 -10.73 -19.02 -3.48
N PRO A 67 -11.11 -20.02 -2.67
CA PRO A 67 -10.16 -20.88 -2.01
C PRO A 67 -9.23 -21.52 -3.04
N PRO A 68 -7.91 -21.50 -2.83
CA PRO A 68 -6.99 -22.17 -3.71
C PRO A 68 -7.34 -23.66 -3.78
N THR A 69 -7.40 -24.21 -5.00
CA THR A 69 -7.61 -25.65 -5.19
C THR A 69 -6.42 -26.43 -4.64
N SER A 70 -6.68 -27.61 -4.08
CA SER A 70 -5.68 -28.48 -3.44
C SER A 70 -4.45 -28.74 -4.31
N ASP A 71 -4.64 -28.76 -5.62
CA ASP A 71 -3.62 -29.09 -6.61
C ASP A 71 -2.58 -27.96 -6.78
N CYS A 72 -2.86 -26.76 -6.26
CA CYS A 72 -1.99 -25.59 -6.34
C CYS A 72 -1.31 -25.23 -5.01
N ILE A 73 -1.53 -25.99 -3.93
CA ILE A 73 -0.96 -25.70 -2.61
C ILE A 73 -0.09 -26.85 -2.13
N ILE A 74 1.22 -26.63 -2.09
CA ILE A 74 2.14 -27.53 -1.38
C ILE A 74 2.19 -27.07 0.08
N THR A 75 1.51 -27.81 0.96
CA THR A 75 1.56 -27.55 2.41
C THR A 75 2.74 -28.30 3.00
N HIS A 76 3.78 -27.57 3.40
CA HIS A 76 4.93 -28.13 4.09
C HIS A 76 4.59 -28.34 5.57
N MET A 77 4.31 -29.60 5.96
CA MET A 77 3.98 -29.94 7.36
C MET A 77 5.15 -29.72 8.33
N ASP A 78 6.39 -29.80 7.81
CA ASP A 78 7.62 -29.63 8.58
C ASP A 78 8.25 -28.24 8.40
N ALA A 79 7.44 -27.22 8.06
CA ALA A 79 7.96 -25.86 7.93
C ALA A 79 8.49 -25.36 9.29
N PRO A 80 9.72 -24.84 9.36
CA PRO A 80 10.23 -24.26 10.60
C PRO A 80 9.35 -23.09 11.05
N LEU A 81 9.25 -22.89 12.37
CA LEU A 81 8.54 -21.74 12.93
C LEU A 81 9.12 -20.45 12.37
N PHE A 82 8.23 -19.49 12.07
CA PHE A 82 8.66 -18.19 11.59
C PHE A 82 9.54 -17.54 12.67
N PRO A 83 10.72 -17.00 12.32
CA PRO A 83 11.60 -16.36 13.29
C PRO A 83 10.86 -15.19 13.96
N GLN A 84 11.14 -14.95 15.24
CA GLN A 84 10.61 -13.76 15.91
C GLN A 84 11.35 -12.52 15.39
N ASP A 85 10.59 -11.60 14.80
CA ASP A 85 11.09 -10.30 14.35
C ASP A 85 10.89 -9.23 15.44
N PRO A 86 11.87 -8.34 15.66
CA PRO A 86 13.19 -8.31 15.04
C PRO A 86 14.09 -9.44 15.59
N LEU A 87 14.85 -10.09 14.71
CA LEU A 87 15.86 -11.06 15.09
C LEU A 87 16.77 -10.46 16.19
N GLU A 88 16.75 -11.03 17.39
CA GLU A 88 17.37 -10.47 18.62
C GLU A 88 18.88 -10.14 18.48
N ASP A 89 19.55 -10.64 17.44
CA ASP A 89 20.97 -10.39 17.17
C ASP A 89 21.26 -9.82 15.76
N TYR A 90 20.24 -9.46 14.98
CA TYR A 90 20.44 -8.91 13.64
C TYR A 90 20.67 -7.40 13.69
N HIS A 91 21.93 -7.02 13.87
CA HIS A 91 22.36 -5.64 13.68
C HIS A 91 22.95 -5.46 12.28
N LEU A 92 22.44 -4.46 11.55
CA LEU A 92 23.16 -3.98 10.37
C LEU A 92 24.54 -3.53 10.82
N LYS A 93 25.59 -4.11 10.22
CA LYS A 93 26.97 -3.66 10.50
C LYS A 93 27.03 -2.15 10.24
N PRO A 94 27.66 -1.37 11.12
CA PRO A 94 27.89 0.04 10.87
C PRO A 94 28.51 0.21 9.48
N THR A 95 27.85 0.99 8.62
CA THR A 95 28.36 1.22 7.27
C THR A 95 29.69 1.95 7.36
N ASP A 96 30.75 1.38 6.78
CA ASP A 96 32.09 2.01 6.71
C ASP A 96 32.11 3.29 5.83
N CYS A 97 31.04 3.53 5.08
CA CYS A 97 30.90 4.69 4.20
C CYS A 97 30.63 5.98 5.00
N LYS A 98 31.70 6.67 5.39
CA LYS A 98 31.65 8.07 5.82
C LYS A 98 31.80 9.00 4.61
N HIS A 99 30.75 9.15 3.80
CA HIS A 99 30.78 10.16 2.75
C HIS A 99 30.62 11.55 3.39
N VAL A 100 31.71 12.31 3.45
CA VAL A 100 31.69 13.73 3.85
C VAL A 100 31.68 14.57 2.56
N PRO A 101 30.60 15.31 2.28
CA PRO A 101 30.56 16.19 1.12
C PRO A 101 31.69 17.22 1.17
N ARG A 102 32.39 17.42 0.04
CA ARG A 102 33.24 18.60 -0.13
C ARG A 102 32.37 19.86 -0.14
N GLU A 103 32.94 21.01 0.19
CA GLU A 103 32.22 22.30 0.24
C GLU A 103 31.38 22.57 -1.02
N GLN A 104 31.95 22.38 -2.20
CA GLN A 104 31.23 22.55 -3.47
C GLN A 104 30.01 21.62 -3.60
N LEU A 105 30.14 20.36 -3.17
CA LEU A 105 29.04 19.40 -3.18
C LEU A 105 27.96 19.80 -2.16
N GLN A 106 28.37 20.30 -1.00
CA GLN A 106 27.45 20.80 0.02
C GLN A 106 26.63 21.99 -0.49
N LEU A 107 27.28 22.98 -1.13
CA LEU A 107 26.60 24.12 -1.73
C LEU A 107 25.63 23.68 -2.85
N HIS A 108 26.04 22.70 -3.66
CA HIS A 108 25.16 22.13 -4.68
C HIS A 108 23.94 21.42 -4.07
N LEU A 109 24.11 20.61 -3.02
CA LEU A 109 22.97 19.97 -2.33
C LEU A 109 22.05 21.02 -1.68
N GLN A 110 22.60 22.11 -1.15
CA GLN A 110 21.81 23.22 -0.63
C GLN A 110 21.01 23.93 -1.73
N SER A 111 21.57 24.11 -2.93
CA SER A 111 20.84 24.70 -4.06
C SER A 111 19.68 23.83 -4.56
N LEU A 112 19.76 22.50 -4.35
CA LEU A 112 18.69 21.56 -4.64
C LEU A 112 17.63 21.45 -3.52
N SER A 113 17.85 22.09 -2.37
CA SER A 113 16.89 22.05 -1.26
C SER A 113 15.60 22.80 -1.60
N VAL A 114 14.47 22.27 -1.15
CA VAL A 114 13.15 22.82 -1.46
C VAL A 114 12.31 22.81 -0.17
N THR A 115 11.64 23.92 0.09
CA THR A 115 10.69 24.02 1.20
C THR A 115 9.36 23.35 0.85
N LYS A 116 8.57 22.94 1.85
CA LYS A 116 7.23 22.34 1.64
C LYS A 116 6.29 23.17 0.73
N PRO A 117 6.19 24.51 0.85
CA PRO A 117 5.35 25.28 -0.08
C PRO A 117 5.90 25.26 -1.51
N GLN A 118 7.23 25.35 -1.69
CA GLN A 118 7.84 25.25 -3.02
C GLN A 118 7.62 23.87 -3.64
N SER A 119 7.64 22.79 -2.85
CA SER A 119 7.38 21.45 -3.38
C SER A 119 5.94 21.29 -3.88
N HIS A 120 4.97 21.95 -3.24
CA HIS A 120 3.58 22.00 -3.75
C HIS A 120 3.51 22.72 -5.10
N ASN A 121 4.11 23.90 -5.21
CA ASN A 121 4.11 24.66 -6.47
C ASN A 121 4.77 23.87 -7.61
N ILE A 122 5.85 23.13 -7.31
CA ILE A 122 6.53 22.26 -8.28
C ILE A 122 5.64 21.08 -8.69
N ASP A 123 4.94 20.45 -7.74
CA ASP A 123 4.00 19.36 -8.06
C ASP A 123 2.87 19.84 -8.97
N GLU A 124 2.26 20.98 -8.64
CA GLU A 124 1.19 21.58 -9.44
C GLU A 124 1.66 21.96 -10.84
N SER A 125 2.81 22.62 -10.96
CA SER A 125 3.35 23.07 -12.26
C SER A 125 3.85 21.92 -13.14
N THR A 126 4.19 20.78 -12.53
CA THR A 126 4.72 19.61 -13.25
C THR A 126 3.79 18.40 -13.28
N ARG A 127 2.51 18.60 -12.96
CA ARG A 127 1.47 17.55 -12.95
C ARG A 127 1.33 16.80 -14.27
N ASN A 128 1.58 17.49 -15.40
CA ASN A 128 1.60 16.91 -16.74
C ASN A 128 2.91 16.17 -17.10
N GLN A 129 3.77 15.95 -16.11
CA GLN A 129 4.99 15.15 -16.20
C GLN A 129 5.87 15.54 -17.39
N ARG A 130 6.14 14.62 -18.33
CA ARG A 130 7.03 14.82 -19.49
C ARG A 130 6.59 15.97 -20.41
N ALA A 131 5.32 16.37 -20.38
CA ALA A 131 4.83 17.51 -21.15
C ALA A 131 5.17 18.86 -20.48
N ALA A 132 5.45 18.87 -19.17
CA ALA A 132 5.98 20.04 -18.49
C ALA A 132 7.49 20.17 -18.76
N PRO A 133 7.97 21.35 -19.20
CA PRO A 133 9.36 21.53 -19.60
C PRO A 133 10.34 21.32 -18.44
N GLU A 134 9.94 21.65 -17.21
CA GLU A 134 10.81 21.58 -16.02
C GLU A 134 10.93 20.16 -15.44
N TRP A 135 10.04 19.24 -15.81
CA TRP A 135 9.99 17.88 -15.25
C TRP A 135 11.29 17.10 -15.46
N ARG A 136 11.92 17.23 -16.63
CA ARG A 136 13.18 16.54 -16.93
C ARG A 136 14.34 17.11 -16.14
N SER A 137 14.42 18.44 -16.04
CA SER A 137 15.49 19.14 -15.32
C SER A 137 15.47 18.83 -13.83
N LEU A 138 14.28 18.86 -13.21
CA LEU A 138 14.12 18.57 -11.78
C LEU A 138 14.52 17.15 -11.40
N ARG A 139 14.24 16.17 -12.28
CA ARG A 139 14.52 14.76 -12.03
C ARG A 139 15.97 14.37 -12.30
N LYS A 140 16.67 15.10 -13.17
CA LYS A 140 18.05 14.78 -13.56
C LYS A 140 19.01 14.87 -12.37
N GLU A 141 18.85 15.89 -11.53
CA GLU A 141 19.72 16.16 -10.38
C GLU A 141 19.23 15.49 -9.09
N ARG A 142 18.18 14.65 -9.15
CA ARG A 142 17.54 14.05 -7.97
C ARG A 142 17.42 12.55 -8.10
N VAL A 143 17.56 11.86 -6.96
CA VAL A 143 17.18 10.45 -6.87
C VAL A 143 15.67 10.34 -6.98
N THR A 144 15.20 9.52 -7.92
CA THR A 144 13.77 9.28 -8.14
C THR A 144 13.44 7.82 -7.86
N ALA A 145 12.15 7.50 -7.67
CA ALA A 145 11.72 6.12 -7.40
C ALA A 145 12.23 5.11 -8.45
N SER A 146 12.37 5.52 -9.72
CA SER A 146 12.89 4.68 -10.80
C SER A 146 14.41 4.46 -10.76
N THR A 147 15.18 5.38 -10.17
CA THR A 147 16.65 5.36 -10.14
C THR A 147 17.23 5.11 -8.75
N PHE A 148 16.40 4.73 -7.78
CA PHE A 148 16.81 4.57 -6.38
C PHE A 148 17.77 3.39 -6.15
N ARG A 149 17.73 2.37 -7.01
CA ARG A 149 18.51 1.14 -6.88
C ARG A 149 19.76 1.09 -7.77
N GLU A 150 19.91 2.06 -8.67
CA GLU A 150 21.10 2.20 -9.51
C GLU A 150 22.27 2.74 -8.70
#